data_AF-A0A7V4SX10-F1
#
_entry.id   AF-A0A7V4SX10-F1
#
_cell.length_a   1.000
_cell.length_b   1.000
_cell.length_c   1.000
_cell.angle_alpha   90.00
_cell.angle_beta   90.00
_cell.angle_gamma   90.00
#
_symmetry.space_group_name_H-M   'P 1'
#
loop_
_entity.id
_entity.type
_entity.pdbx_description
1 polymer ?
#
loop_
_entity_poly.entity_id
_entity_poly.type
_entity_poly.pdbx_seq_one_letter_code
_entity_poly.pdbx_strand_id
1 'polypeptide(L)'
;TGDLSWLRTRGFPVIKATADYWISRVKFNPIKGRYEIHQVVPPDENADLVNNSAYTNAIAKLNLEIAARAAKLVGASPNPKWLDVAAKLYIPFDFKNRRFIPFDDYKGYDAKQADVELLVYPLQFSFPGQNMTDIYKNTLSYYAPKVLANGPAMSSSAHAVIAARLGDCISAYNYWRKSCMPYIRGPFNYFNEKKSLTVDNMCFLTGAVGPIQAILFGFAGLKMDYFADGPISLDQINDFCLPKQWKSLKITGVRWQGKIYDVTITPKKKIYTQYTLQAKR
;
A
#
# COMPACT_ATOMS: atom_id res chain seq x y z
N THR A 1 -5.12 14.37 8.33
CA THR A 1 -5.36 15.79 8.65
C THR A 1 -6.53 16.00 9.61
N GLY A 2 -7.58 15.17 9.58
CA GLY A 2 -8.78 15.40 10.39
C GLY A 2 -9.73 16.44 9.78
N ASP A 3 -9.49 16.81 8.52
CA ASP A 3 -10.23 17.85 7.81
C ASP A 3 -11.59 17.35 7.31
N LEU A 4 -12.60 17.42 8.18
CA LEU A 4 -13.98 17.04 7.85
C LEU A 4 -14.65 18.01 6.87
N SER A 5 -14.20 19.27 6.81
CA SER A 5 -14.73 20.25 5.86
C SER A 5 -14.33 19.88 4.44
N TRP A 6 -13.05 19.59 4.22
CA TRP A 6 -12.56 19.06 2.94
C TRP A 6 -13.20 17.71 2.61
N LEU A 7 -13.32 16.80 3.58
CA LEU A 7 -13.98 15.51 3.35
C LEU A 7 -15.42 15.72 2.88
N ARG A 8 -16.19 16.61 3.52
CA ARG A 8 -17.58 16.88 3.13
C ARG A 8 -17.69 17.53 1.75
N THR A 9 -16.84 18.50 1.44
CA THR A 9 -16.99 19.38 0.27
C THR A 9 -16.24 18.92 -0.99
N ARG A 10 -15.19 18.10 -0.83
CA ARG A 10 -14.30 17.66 -1.91
C ARG A 10 -14.08 16.15 -1.92
N GLY A 11 -13.70 15.57 -0.79
CA GLY A 11 -13.30 14.16 -0.71
C GLY A 11 -14.46 13.18 -0.92
N PHE A 12 -15.55 13.34 -0.16
CA PHE A 12 -16.70 12.45 -0.18
C PHE A 12 -17.39 12.37 -1.53
N PRO A 13 -17.59 13.48 -2.29
CA PRO A 13 -18.12 13.39 -3.65
C PRO A 13 -17.32 12.44 -4.57
N VAL A 14 -15.99 12.48 -4.52
CA VAL A 14 -15.11 11.61 -5.34
C VAL A 14 -15.14 10.16 -4.84
N ILE A 15 -15.04 9.96 -3.52
CA ILE A 15 -15.13 8.64 -2.89
C ILE A 15 -16.47 7.97 -3.24
N LYS A 16 -17.58 8.70 -3.09
CA LYS A 16 -18.91 8.23 -3.44
C LYS A 16 -19.01 7.84 -4.92
N ALA A 17 -18.56 8.72 -5.82
CA ALA A 17 -18.65 8.47 -7.27
C ALA A 17 -17.85 7.22 -7.68
N THR A 18 -16.66 7.05 -7.14
CA THR A 18 -15.82 5.87 -7.44
C THR A 18 -16.37 4.59 -6.79
N ALA A 19 -17.01 4.67 -5.62
CA ALA A 19 -17.70 3.55 -5.01
C ALA A 19 -18.94 3.12 -5.83
N ASP A 20 -19.73 4.07 -6.30
CA ASP A 20 -20.88 3.81 -7.16
C ASP A 20 -20.45 3.23 -8.52
N TYR A 21 -19.30 3.67 -9.06
CA TYR A 21 -18.68 3.01 -10.22
C TYR A 21 -18.40 1.52 -9.94
N TRP A 22 -17.79 1.18 -8.80
CA TRP A 22 -17.55 -0.24 -8.48
C TRP A 22 -18.83 -1.06 -8.35
N ILE A 23 -19.92 -0.49 -7.80
CA ILE A 23 -21.24 -1.13 -7.78
C ILE A 23 -21.72 -1.45 -9.19
N SER A 24 -21.49 -0.57 -10.17
CA SER A 24 -21.84 -0.83 -11.57
C SER A 24 -20.95 -1.87 -12.25
N ARG A 25 -19.73 -2.09 -11.73
CA ARG A 25 -18.70 -2.93 -12.36
C ARG A 25 -18.70 -4.39 -11.89
N VAL A 26 -19.19 -4.64 -10.67
CA VAL A 26 -19.27 -5.98 -10.10
C VAL A 26 -20.36 -6.82 -10.77
N LYS A 27 -20.13 -8.12 -10.89
CA LYS A 27 -21.12 -9.12 -11.31
C LYS A 27 -21.36 -10.10 -10.18
N PHE A 28 -22.62 -10.35 -9.83
CA PHE A 28 -22.96 -11.36 -8.85
C PHE A 28 -22.91 -12.75 -9.49
N ASN A 29 -22.19 -13.67 -8.88
CA ASN A 29 -22.18 -15.08 -9.24
C ASN A 29 -23.11 -15.83 -8.27
N PRO A 30 -24.34 -16.20 -8.68
CA PRO A 30 -25.32 -16.81 -7.78
C PRO A 30 -24.91 -18.21 -7.33
N ILE A 31 -24.17 -18.95 -8.16
CA ILE A 31 -23.69 -20.31 -7.84
C ILE A 31 -22.66 -20.25 -6.72
N LYS A 32 -21.77 -19.26 -6.74
CA LYS A 32 -20.71 -19.09 -5.73
C LYS A 32 -21.09 -18.14 -4.59
N GLY A 33 -22.27 -17.51 -4.64
CA GLY A 33 -22.75 -16.57 -3.63
C GLY A 33 -21.87 -15.33 -3.42
N ARG A 34 -21.15 -14.87 -4.46
CA ARG A 34 -20.10 -13.83 -4.34
C ARG A 34 -20.15 -12.83 -5.50
N TYR A 35 -19.60 -11.64 -5.30
CA TYR A 35 -19.35 -10.68 -6.37
C TYR A 35 -17.97 -10.88 -6.98
N GLU A 36 -17.87 -10.62 -8.28
CA GLU A 36 -16.66 -10.78 -9.09
C GLU A 36 -16.47 -9.55 -10.00
N ILE A 37 -15.23 -9.26 -10.37
CA ILE A 37 -14.90 -8.22 -11.36
C ILE A 37 -14.12 -8.91 -12.48
N HIS A 38 -14.68 -8.87 -13.69
CA HIS A 38 -14.13 -9.57 -14.86
C HIS A 38 -13.49 -8.60 -15.84
N GLN A 39 -12.59 -9.06 -16.71
CA GLN A 39 -12.02 -8.29 -17.81
C GLN A 39 -11.35 -6.99 -17.34
N VAL A 40 -10.33 -7.11 -16.49
CA VAL A 40 -9.54 -5.99 -15.98
C VAL A 40 -8.06 -6.23 -16.25
N VAL A 41 -7.29 -5.14 -16.36
CA VAL A 41 -5.83 -5.18 -16.38
C VAL A 41 -5.36 -4.82 -14.95
N PRO A 42 -4.60 -5.70 -14.28
CA PRO A 42 -4.11 -5.44 -12.93
C PRO A 42 -2.84 -4.55 -12.97
N PRO A 43 -2.22 -4.22 -11.83
CA PRO A 43 -0.95 -3.49 -11.82
C PRO A 43 0.16 -4.18 -12.63
N ASP A 44 0.17 -5.52 -12.67
CA ASP A 44 1.00 -6.24 -13.63
C ASP A 44 0.41 -6.11 -15.04
N GLU A 45 0.84 -5.09 -15.78
CA GLU A 45 0.34 -4.82 -17.14
C GLU A 45 0.75 -5.87 -18.18
N ASN A 46 1.60 -6.85 -17.84
CA ASN A 46 1.84 -8.00 -18.71
C ASN A 46 0.72 -9.05 -18.59
N ALA A 47 -0.08 -8.98 -17.53
CA ALA A 47 -1.36 -9.67 -17.53
C ALA A 47 -2.31 -8.86 -18.42
N ASP A 48 -2.80 -9.48 -19.49
CA ASP A 48 -3.82 -8.92 -20.37
C ASP A 48 -5.16 -8.76 -19.61
N LEU A 49 -6.29 -9.00 -20.28
CA LEU A 49 -7.60 -8.99 -19.62
C LEU A 49 -7.80 -10.25 -18.78
N VAL A 50 -7.75 -10.08 -17.47
CA VAL A 50 -7.95 -11.16 -16.49
C VAL A 50 -9.25 -10.99 -15.71
N ASN A 51 -9.68 -12.07 -15.05
CA ASN A 51 -10.80 -12.04 -14.12
C ASN A 51 -10.30 -12.05 -12.68
N ASN A 52 -11.01 -11.31 -11.83
CA ASN A 52 -10.80 -11.28 -10.38
C ASN A 52 -9.36 -10.94 -9.99
N SER A 53 -8.78 -9.89 -10.57
CA SER A 53 -7.51 -9.34 -10.07
C SER A 53 -7.63 -9.07 -8.57
N ALA A 54 -6.78 -9.71 -7.75
CA ALA A 54 -6.81 -9.56 -6.31
C ALA A 54 -6.60 -8.10 -5.90
N TYR A 55 -5.70 -7.37 -6.57
CA TYR A 55 -5.47 -5.96 -6.31
C TYR A 55 -6.71 -5.12 -6.65
N THR A 56 -7.28 -5.33 -7.83
CA THR A 56 -8.47 -4.59 -8.30
C THR A 56 -9.66 -4.84 -7.38
N ASN A 57 -9.92 -6.10 -7.03
CA ASN A 57 -11.00 -6.47 -6.13
C ASN A 57 -10.76 -5.93 -4.71
N ALA A 58 -9.52 -5.94 -4.21
CA ALA A 58 -9.18 -5.37 -2.91
C ALA A 58 -9.40 -3.84 -2.87
N ILE A 59 -8.96 -3.10 -3.89
CA ILE A 59 -9.24 -1.66 -3.99
C ILE A 59 -10.74 -1.37 -4.07
N ALA A 60 -11.47 -2.14 -4.88
CA ALA A 60 -12.92 -1.95 -4.99
C ALA A 60 -13.60 -2.17 -3.63
N LYS A 61 -13.25 -3.25 -2.91
CA LYS A 61 -13.73 -3.52 -1.55
C LYS A 61 -13.40 -2.39 -0.58
N LEU A 62 -12.13 -1.97 -0.54
CA LEU A 62 -11.68 -0.88 0.34
C LEU A 62 -12.39 0.43 0.04
N ASN A 63 -12.59 0.76 -1.24
CA ASN A 63 -13.30 1.98 -1.63
C ASN A 63 -14.76 1.98 -1.14
N LEU A 64 -15.46 0.85 -1.30
CA LEU A 64 -16.84 0.70 -0.80
C LEU A 64 -16.92 0.85 0.73
N GLU A 65 -15.98 0.28 1.48
CA GLU A 65 -15.88 0.41 2.93
C GLU A 65 -15.56 1.86 3.36
N ILE A 66 -14.61 2.50 2.66
CA ILE A 66 -14.24 3.91 2.88
C ILE A 66 -15.41 4.83 2.56
N ALA A 67 -16.18 4.57 1.49
CA ALA A 67 -17.36 5.36 1.14
C ALA A 67 -18.45 5.28 2.21
N ALA A 68 -18.71 4.09 2.74
CA ALA A 68 -19.65 3.92 3.84
C ALA A 68 -19.19 4.65 5.12
N ARG A 69 -17.89 4.59 5.45
CA ARG A 69 -17.32 5.32 6.60
C ARG A 69 -17.38 6.83 6.39
N ALA A 70 -16.96 7.31 5.22
CA ALA A 70 -16.96 8.72 4.87
C ALA A 70 -18.38 9.31 4.90
N ALA A 71 -19.38 8.59 4.39
CA ALA A 71 -20.78 9.00 4.45
C ALA A 71 -21.23 9.26 5.91
N LYS A 72 -20.93 8.32 6.82
CA LYS A 72 -21.22 8.49 8.26
C LYS A 72 -20.52 9.72 8.84
N LEU A 73 -19.23 9.90 8.55
CA LEU A 73 -18.43 11.03 9.06
C LEU A 73 -18.96 12.40 8.60
N VAL A 74 -19.53 12.49 7.40
CA VAL A 74 -20.04 13.77 6.86
C VAL A 74 -21.53 13.97 7.10
N GLY A 75 -22.24 12.99 7.64
CA GLY A 75 -23.69 13.01 7.87
C GLY A 75 -24.53 12.68 6.64
N ALA A 76 -23.97 12.02 5.64
CA ALA A 76 -24.68 11.59 4.44
C ALA A 76 -25.26 10.17 4.60
N SER A 77 -26.34 9.88 3.86
CA SER A 77 -26.91 8.53 3.81
C SER A 77 -26.04 7.63 2.91
N PRO A 78 -25.48 6.51 3.43
CA PRO A 78 -24.70 5.59 2.61
C PRO A 78 -25.59 4.80 1.65
N ASN A 79 -25.06 4.42 0.48
CA ASN A 79 -25.73 3.48 -0.40
C ASN A 79 -25.77 2.09 0.30
N PRO A 80 -26.95 1.47 0.46
CA PRO A 80 -27.06 0.20 1.19
C PRO A 80 -26.29 -0.94 0.52
N LYS A 81 -26.01 -0.85 -0.80
CA LYS A 81 -25.25 -1.88 -1.52
C LYS A 81 -23.76 -1.87 -1.22
N TRP A 82 -23.18 -0.76 -0.75
CA TRP A 82 -21.72 -0.67 -0.61
C TRP A 82 -21.14 -1.74 0.30
N LEU A 83 -21.71 -1.90 1.50
CA LEU A 83 -21.20 -2.88 2.47
C LEU A 83 -21.59 -4.32 2.10
N ASP A 84 -22.75 -4.55 1.48
CA ASP A 84 -23.15 -5.88 1.00
C ASP A 84 -22.20 -6.39 -0.10
N VAL A 85 -21.90 -5.54 -1.09
CA VAL A 85 -20.95 -5.87 -2.15
C VAL A 85 -19.55 -6.05 -1.58
N ALA A 86 -19.08 -5.13 -0.73
CA ALA A 86 -17.75 -5.23 -0.11
C ALA A 86 -17.57 -6.53 0.70
N ALA A 87 -18.60 -6.97 1.41
CA ALA A 87 -18.56 -8.20 2.21
C ALA A 87 -18.46 -9.48 1.35
N LYS A 88 -19.05 -9.45 0.15
CA LYS A 88 -19.14 -10.61 -0.75
C LYS A 88 -18.20 -10.53 -1.96
N LEU A 89 -17.39 -9.47 -2.09
CA LEU A 89 -16.46 -9.32 -3.19
C LEU A 89 -15.30 -10.31 -3.04
N TYR A 90 -15.11 -11.15 -4.06
CA TYR A 90 -14.13 -12.22 -4.04
C TYR A 90 -12.70 -11.69 -4.09
N ILE A 91 -11.84 -12.14 -3.16
CA ILE A 91 -10.40 -11.95 -3.21
C ILE A 91 -9.74 -13.32 -3.44
N PRO A 92 -9.07 -13.57 -4.58
CA PRO A 92 -8.39 -14.84 -4.82
C PRO A 92 -7.31 -15.13 -3.79
N PHE A 93 -7.36 -16.33 -3.23
CA PHE A 93 -6.49 -16.74 -2.12
C PHE A 93 -6.17 -18.24 -2.18
N ASP A 94 -4.90 -18.57 -1.98
CA ASP A 94 -4.40 -19.93 -1.87
C ASP A 94 -4.35 -20.32 -0.38
N PHE A 95 -5.34 -21.10 0.08
CA PHE A 95 -5.42 -21.54 1.47
C PHE A 95 -4.30 -22.52 1.86
N LYS A 96 -3.79 -23.31 0.91
CA LYS A 96 -2.75 -24.31 1.17
C LYS A 96 -1.40 -23.62 1.41
N ASN A 97 -1.03 -22.69 0.53
CA ASN A 97 0.23 -21.96 0.62
C ASN A 97 0.12 -20.66 1.44
N ARG A 98 -1.10 -20.32 1.90
CA ARG A 98 -1.42 -19.11 2.66
C ARG A 98 -0.88 -17.85 1.96
N ARG A 99 -1.30 -17.58 0.73
CA ARG A 99 -0.89 -16.37 -0.03
C ARG A 99 -2.01 -15.89 -0.94
N PHE A 100 -1.99 -14.61 -1.30
CA PHE A 100 -2.89 -14.09 -2.32
C PHE A 100 -2.55 -14.67 -3.70
N ILE A 101 -3.55 -14.82 -4.56
CA ILE A 101 -3.38 -15.20 -5.97
C ILE A 101 -3.64 -13.93 -6.82
N PRO A 102 -2.80 -13.57 -7.81
CA PRO A 102 -2.97 -12.34 -8.59
C PRO A 102 -4.31 -12.21 -9.29
N PHE A 103 -4.78 -13.28 -9.92
CA PHE A 103 -6.03 -13.33 -10.67
C PHE A 103 -6.41 -14.80 -10.93
N ASP A 104 -7.62 -15.04 -11.42
CA ASP A 104 -8.08 -16.39 -11.76
C ASP A 104 -7.17 -17.04 -12.82
N ASP A 105 -6.94 -18.35 -12.71
CA ASP A 105 -6.10 -19.14 -13.63
C ASP A 105 -4.61 -18.74 -13.71
N TYR A 106 -4.10 -17.96 -12.75
CA TYR A 106 -2.68 -17.62 -12.67
C TYR A 106 -1.79 -18.88 -12.58
N LYS A 107 -0.82 -19.02 -13.51
CA LYS A 107 0.05 -20.20 -13.63
C LYS A 107 1.51 -19.97 -13.21
N GLY A 108 1.77 -18.98 -12.36
CA GLY A 108 3.13 -18.73 -11.86
C GLY A 108 4.02 -17.88 -12.77
N TYR A 109 3.41 -17.10 -13.68
CA TYR A 109 4.11 -16.21 -14.62
C TYR A 109 4.91 -15.11 -13.91
N ASP A 110 5.94 -14.62 -14.60
CA ASP A 110 6.68 -13.44 -14.19
C ASP A 110 5.87 -12.16 -14.43
N ALA A 111 6.03 -11.19 -13.55
CA ALA A 111 5.26 -9.96 -13.53
C ALA A 111 6.12 -8.76 -13.95
N LYS A 112 5.53 -7.80 -14.67
CA LYS A 112 6.17 -6.54 -15.02
C LYS A 112 6.60 -5.76 -13.78
N GLN A 113 5.73 -5.75 -12.77
CA GLN A 113 5.88 -5.02 -11.51
C GLN A 113 5.10 -5.70 -10.39
N ALA A 114 5.19 -5.16 -9.16
CA ALA A 114 4.43 -5.66 -8.02
C ALA A 114 2.92 -5.62 -8.28
N ASP A 115 2.20 -6.64 -7.84
CA ASP A 115 0.75 -6.77 -7.99
C ASP A 115 0.12 -7.18 -6.66
N VAL A 116 0.21 -8.46 -6.29
CA VAL A 116 -0.36 -8.92 -5.01
C VAL A 116 0.40 -8.42 -3.79
N GLU A 117 1.67 -8.06 -3.95
CA GLU A 117 2.43 -7.35 -2.92
C GLU A 117 1.77 -6.01 -2.58
N LEU A 118 1.05 -5.39 -3.53
CA LEU A 118 0.34 -4.14 -3.30
C LEU A 118 -0.88 -4.29 -2.39
N LEU A 119 -1.44 -5.50 -2.25
CA LEU A 119 -2.42 -5.79 -1.18
C LEU A 119 -1.77 -5.64 0.20
N VAL A 120 -0.51 -6.01 0.34
CA VAL A 120 0.22 -5.89 1.61
C VAL A 120 0.62 -4.45 1.87
N TYR A 121 1.26 -3.80 0.90
CA TYR A 121 1.57 -2.37 0.94
C TYR A 121 1.46 -1.76 -0.46
N PRO A 122 0.65 -0.70 -0.65
CA PRO A 122 0.18 0.23 0.38
C PRO A 122 -1.20 -0.08 0.97
N LEU A 123 -1.93 -1.07 0.44
CA LEU A 123 -3.33 -1.27 0.80
C LEU A 123 -3.52 -1.79 2.23
N GLN A 124 -2.55 -2.53 2.78
CA GLN A 124 -2.64 -3.14 4.12
C GLN A 124 -3.88 -4.02 4.27
N PHE A 125 -4.25 -4.72 3.19
CA PHE A 125 -5.42 -5.58 3.15
C PHE A 125 -5.29 -6.75 4.13
N SER A 126 -6.34 -6.98 4.91
CA SER A 126 -6.42 -8.07 5.89
C SER A 126 -7.79 -8.73 5.87
N PHE A 127 -7.83 -10.04 6.09
CA PHE A 127 -9.08 -10.70 6.40
C PHE A 127 -9.49 -10.40 7.86
N PRO A 128 -10.76 -10.06 8.13
CA PRO A 128 -11.22 -9.79 9.49
C PRO A 128 -10.87 -10.93 10.46
N GLY A 129 -10.30 -10.58 11.61
CA GLY A 129 -9.96 -11.53 12.68
C GLY A 129 -8.76 -12.43 12.39
N GLN A 130 -8.01 -12.23 11.30
CA GLN A 130 -6.85 -13.07 10.97
C GLN A 130 -5.51 -12.38 11.23
N ASN A 131 -4.55 -13.15 11.76
CA ASN A 131 -3.15 -12.75 11.75
C ASN A 131 -2.59 -12.93 10.32
N MET A 132 -2.19 -11.82 9.71
CA MET A 132 -1.77 -11.78 8.31
C MET A 132 -0.26 -11.98 8.10
N THR A 133 0.56 -12.09 9.15
CA THR A 133 2.03 -12.11 9.06
C THR A 133 2.54 -13.20 8.10
N ASP A 134 2.07 -14.44 8.25
CA ASP A 134 2.47 -15.54 7.36
C ASP A 134 1.97 -15.33 5.92
N ILE A 135 0.78 -14.74 5.76
CA ILE A 135 0.22 -14.46 4.43
C ILE A 135 1.07 -13.44 3.69
N TYR A 136 1.45 -12.36 4.39
CA TYR A 136 2.29 -11.30 3.85
C TYR A 136 3.69 -11.82 3.53
N LYS A 137 4.27 -12.63 4.41
CA LYS A 137 5.57 -13.28 4.19
C LYS A 137 5.53 -14.21 2.97
N ASN A 138 4.57 -15.12 2.91
CA ASN A 138 4.45 -16.08 1.81
C ASN A 138 4.13 -15.41 0.47
N THR A 139 3.34 -14.34 0.49
CA THR A 139 3.08 -13.51 -0.70
C THR A 139 4.38 -12.84 -1.16
N LEU A 140 5.09 -12.11 -0.29
CA LEU A 140 6.34 -11.45 -0.65
C LEU A 140 7.39 -12.45 -1.17
N SER A 141 7.61 -13.55 -0.46
CA SER A 141 8.62 -14.54 -0.81
C SER A 141 8.36 -15.23 -2.15
N TYR A 142 7.09 -15.41 -2.53
CA TYR A 142 6.74 -16.04 -3.79
C TYR A 142 6.78 -15.09 -4.99
N TYR A 143 6.28 -13.86 -4.84
CA TYR A 143 6.07 -12.94 -5.97
C TYR A 143 7.23 -11.97 -6.19
N ALA A 144 7.94 -11.53 -5.14
CA ALA A 144 9.05 -10.59 -5.30
C ALA A 144 10.19 -11.08 -6.22
N PRO A 145 10.55 -12.39 -6.25
CA PRO A 145 11.52 -12.93 -7.20
C PRO A 145 11.01 -13.01 -8.65
N LYS A 146 9.70 -12.96 -8.87
CA LYS A 146 9.03 -13.06 -10.18
C LYS A 146 8.86 -11.73 -10.90
N VAL A 147 9.18 -10.63 -10.22
CA VAL A 147 9.21 -9.31 -10.86
C VAL A 147 10.40 -9.23 -11.81
N LEU A 148 10.13 -8.90 -13.07
CA LEU A 148 11.14 -8.79 -14.13
C LEU A 148 12.33 -7.92 -13.70
N ALA A 149 13.54 -8.40 -13.97
CA ALA A 149 14.77 -7.71 -13.60
C ALA A 149 14.87 -6.30 -14.21
N ASN A 150 14.32 -6.09 -15.41
CA ASN A 150 14.30 -4.80 -16.11
C ASN A 150 12.94 -4.08 -16.03
N GLY A 151 12.09 -4.45 -15.07
CA GLY A 151 10.83 -3.76 -14.79
C GLY A 151 11.04 -2.31 -14.30
N PRO A 152 9.97 -1.49 -14.31
CA PRO A 152 10.02 -0.11 -13.87
C PRO A 152 10.34 -0.01 -12.37
N ALA A 153 10.78 1.17 -11.92
CA ALA A 153 11.16 1.46 -10.54
C ALA A 153 9.97 1.54 -9.56
N MET A 154 9.06 0.56 -9.56
CA MET A 154 7.79 0.61 -8.80
C MET A 154 7.60 -0.55 -7.81
N SER A 155 8.38 -1.63 -7.89
CA SER A 155 8.14 -2.82 -7.05
C SER A 155 9.01 -2.88 -5.79
N SER A 156 10.31 -2.62 -5.93
CA SER A 156 11.27 -2.94 -4.86
C SER A 156 11.12 -2.04 -3.62
N SER A 157 10.56 -0.83 -3.77
CA SER A 157 10.24 0.04 -2.63
C SER A 157 9.10 -0.53 -1.78
N ALA A 158 8.04 -1.05 -2.41
CA ALA A 158 6.96 -1.75 -1.71
C ALA A 158 7.48 -3.01 -1.02
N HIS A 159 8.32 -3.80 -1.70
CA HIS A 159 8.97 -4.98 -1.09
C HIS A 159 9.82 -4.62 0.14
N ALA A 160 10.52 -3.49 0.10
CA ALA A 160 11.29 -2.99 1.25
C ALA A 160 10.39 -2.65 2.44
N VAL A 161 9.24 -2.00 2.20
CA VAL A 161 8.26 -1.72 3.26
C VAL A 161 7.72 -3.01 3.87
N ILE A 162 7.32 -3.97 3.02
CA ILE A 162 6.75 -5.23 3.48
C ILE A 162 7.77 -6.02 4.30
N ALA A 163 9.00 -6.17 3.81
CA ALA A 163 10.06 -6.86 4.52
C ALA A 163 10.38 -6.20 5.87
N ALA A 164 10.44 -4.86 5.91
CA ALA A 164 10.68 -4.12 7.16
C ALA A 164 9.57 -4.36 8.19
N ARG A 165 8.30 -4.33 7.75
CA ARG A 165 7.12 -4.59 8.61
C ARG A 165 7.03 -6.04 9.08
N LEU A 166 7.66 -6.98 8.36
CA LEU A 166 7.79 -8.38 8.77
C LEU A 166 9.00 -8.62 9.69
N GLY A 167 9.76 -7.57 10.02
CA GLY A 167 10.97 -7.65 10.86
C GLY A 167 12.22 -8.13 10.13
N ASP A 168 12.17 -8.37 8.81
CA ASP A 168 13.34 -8.78 8.02
C ASP A 168 14.13 -7.56 7.53
N CYS A 169 14.95 -7.03 8.43
CA CYS A 169 15.74 -5.83 8.16
C CYS A 169 16.85 -5.99 7.13
N ILE A 170 17.31 -7.22 6.92
CA ILE A 170 18.35 -7.50 5.93
C ILE A 170 17.72 -7.43 4.54
N SER A 171 16.61 -8.15 4.32
CA SER A 171 15.90 -8.12 3.05
C SER A 171 15.33 -6.73 2.76
N ALA A 172 14.79 -6.04 3.77
CA ALA A 172 14.28 -4.68 3.62
C ALA A 172 15.36 -3.72 3.09
N TYR A 173 16.57 -3.76 3.66
CA TYR A 173 17.69 -2.95 3.20
C TYR A 173 18.10 -3.28 1.76
N ASN A 174 18.13 -4.57 1.41
CA ASN A 174 18.48 -5.01 0.06
C ASN A 174 17.44 -4.56 -0.97
N TYR A 175 16.14 -4.71 -0.67
CA TYR A 175 15.06 -4.20 -1.52
C TYR A 175 15.09 -2.68 -1.64
N TRP A 176 15.36 -1.97 -0.54
CA TRP A 176 15.49 -0.51 -0.56
C TRP A 176 16.63 -0.07 -1.48
N ARG A 177 17.82 -0.67 -1.36
CA ARG A 177 18.93 -0.38 -2.29
C ARG A 177 18.59 -0.72 -3.74
N LYS A 178 17.92 -1.86 -3.98
CA LYS A 178 17.44 -2.26 -5.32
C LYS A 178 16.42 -1.26 -5.88
N SER A 179 15.65 -0.60 -5.01
CA SER A 179 14.64 0.39 -5.39
C SER A 179 15.22 1.74 -5.81
N CYS A 180 16.43 2.12 -5.38
CA CYS A 180 17.02 3.42 -5.69
C CYS A 180 18.30 3.35 -6.52
N MET A 181 19.30 2.57 -6.11
CA MET A 181 20.66 2.64 -6.66
C MET A 181 20.74 2.38 -8.17
N PRO A 182 20.01 1.41 -8.75
CA PRO A 182 20.06 1.14 -10.19
C PRO A 182 19.42 2.24 -11.06
N TYR A 183 18.68 3.17 -10.47
CA TYR A 183 17.85 4.15 -11.18
C TYR A 183 18.41 5.58 -11.11
N ILE A 184 19.36 5.86 -10.20
CA ILE A 184 19.99 7.18 -10.07
C ILE A 184 21.03 7.39 -11.18
N ARG A 185 21.06 8.57 -11.80
CA ARG A 185 21.97 8.95 -12.88
C ARG A 185 22.67 10.27 -12.60
N GLY A 186 23.99 10.27 -12.74
CA GLY A 186 24.78 11.49 -12.71
C GLY A 186 24.56 12.35 -13.97
N PRO A 187 25.04 13.61 -13.97
CA PRO A 187 25.70 14.27 -12.84
C PRO A 187 24.72 14.84 -11.81
N PHE A 188 23.43 14.92 -12.13
CA PHE A 188 22.43 15.60 -11.29
C PHE A 188 21.60 14.68 -10.38
N ASN A 189 21.94 13.39 -10.32
CA ASN A 189 21.18 12.37 -9.59
C ASN A 189 19.72 12.27 -10.05
N TYR A 190 19.47 12.37 -11.37
CA TYR A 190 18.15 12.09 -11.94
C TYR A 190 17.73 10.65 -11.66
N PHE A 191 16.42 10.43 -11.51
CA PHE A 191 15.89 9.12 -11.22
C PHE A 191 15.15 8.57 -12.45
N ASN A 192 15.69 7.52 -13.07
CA ASN A 192 15.11 6.93 -14.26
C ASN A 192 14.03 5.90 -13.90
N GLU A 193 13.05 5.72 -14.79
CA GLU A 193 12.03 4.67 -14.64
C GLU A 193 12.63 3.26 -14.79
N LYS A 194 13.55 3.09 -15.73
CA LYS A 194 14.19 1.80 -16.04
C LYS A 194 15.66 1.82 -15.66
N LYS A 195 16.23 0.63 -15.49
CA LYS A 195 17.66 0.43 -15.19
C LYS A 195 18.58 0.71 -16.38
N SER A 196 18.04 1.05 -17.55
CA SER A 196 18.82 1.32 -18.75
C SER A 196 19.85 2.43 -18.50
N LEU A 197 21.03 2.26 -19.09
CA LEU A 197 22.10 3.26 -19.10
C LEU A 197 22.10 4.10 -20.37
N THR A 198 21.25 3.77 -21.35
CA THR A 198 21.29 4.35 -22.70
C THR A 198 20.04 5.12 -23.09
N VAL A 199 18.96 5.03 -22.29
CA VAL A 199 17.70 5.73 -22.54
C VAL A 199 17.42 6.66 -21.37
N ASP A 200 17.54 7.96 -21.62
CA ASP A 200 17.20 9.02 -20.68
C ASP A 200 15.68 9.20 -20.62
N ASN A 201 15.07 8.62 -19.60
CA ASN A 201 13.74 9.04 -19.21
C ASN A 201 13.89 10.23 -18.26
N MET A 202 13.08 11.28 -18.50
CA MET A 202 12.91 12.41 -17.58
C MET A 202 12.62 11.92 -16.15
N CYS A 203 12.88 12.77 -15.15
CA CYS A 203 12.74 12.46 -13.72
C CYS A 203 11.46 11.66 -13.40
N PHE A 204 11.63 10.37 -13.08
CA PHE A 204 10.54 9.46 -12.75
C PHE A 204 10.18 9.57 -11.26
N LEU A 205 9.28 10.51 -10.96
CA LEU A 205 8.92 10.87 -9.59
C LEU A 205 8.35 9.70 -8.78
N THR A 206 7.49 8.85 -9.37
CA THR A 206 6.92 7.69 -8.69
C THR A 206 8.01 6.78 -8.13
N GLY A 207 9.04 6.48 -8.94
CA GLY A 207 10.19 5.69 -8.50
C GLY A 207 11.06 6.41 -7.49
N ALA A 208 11.29 7.71 -7.67
CA ALA A 208 12.10 8.52 -6.74
C ALA A 208 11.49 8.61 -5.34
N VAL A 209 10.15 8.64 -5.22
CA VAL A 209 9.45 8.71 -3.93
C VAL A 209 9.36 7.34 -3.24
N GLY A 210 9.40 6.23 -3.98
CA GLY A 210 9.35 4.88 -3.42
C GLY A 210 10.36 4.60 -2.28
N PRO A 211 11.66 4.87 -2.46
CA PRO A 211 12.67 4.73 -1.41
C PRO A 211 12.41 5.59 -0.17
N ILE A 212 11.76 6.75 -0.33
CA ILE A 212 11.35 7.62 0.79
C ILE A 212 10.19 6.98 1.54
N GLN A 213 9.20 6.41 0.83
CA GLN A 213 8.12 5.64 1.46
C GLN A 213 8.66 4.45 2.25
N ALA A 214 9.68 3.74 1.74
CA ALA A 214 10.34 2.65 2.45
C ALA A 214 11.01 3.10 3.76
N ILE A 215 11.61 4.30 3.80
CA ILE A 215 12.12 4.92 5.03
C ILE A 215 11.01 5.19 6.03
N LEU A 216 9.93 5.85 5.58
CA LEU A 216 8.85 6.29 6.46
C LEU A 216 7.99 5.12 6.94
N PHE A 217 7.45 4.33 6.02
CA PHE A 217 6.42 3.33 6.30
C PHE A 217 6.97 1.92 6.50
N GLY A 218 8.24 1.70 6.16
CA GLY A 218 8.98 0.46 6.42
C GLY A 218 9.92 0.62 7.61
N PHE A 219 11.11 1.19 7.39
CA PHE A 219 12.18 1.22 8.39
C PHE A 219 11.83 2.01 9.66
N ALA A 220 11.14 3.15 9.53
CA ALA A 220 10.67 3.87 10.69
C ALA A 220 9.43 3.24 11.33
N GLY A 221 8.73 2.35 10.62
CA GLY A 221 7.53 1.70 11.12
C GLY A 221 6.31 2.61 11.20
N LEU A 222 6.28 3.75 10.49
CA LEU A 222 5.06 4.56 10.45
C LEU A 222 3.93 3.73 9.81
N LYS A 223 2.86 3.51 10.57
CA LYS A 223 1.65 2.85 10.08
C LYS A 223 0.50 3.86 10.09
N MET A 224 -0.25 3.89 9.00
CA MET A 224 -1.53 4.59 8.94
C MET A 224 -2.61 3.54 8.95
N ASP A 225 -3.34 3.40 10.05
CA ASP A 225 -4.50 2.52 10.09
C ASP A 225 -5.70 3.27 9.49
N TYR A 226 -6.16 2.81 8.32
CA TYR A 226 -7.25 3.44 7.58
C TYR A 226 -8.64 3.21 8.21
N PHE A 227 -8.77 2.25 9.14
CA PHE A 227 -10.05 1.85 9.74
C PHE A 227 -10.06 1.86 11.26
N ALA A 228 -8.91 2.03 11.93
CA ALA A 228 -8.91 2.28 13.36
C ALA A 228 -9.79 3.47 13.72
N ASP A 229 -10.67 3.26 14.69
CA ASP A 229 -11.39 4.32 15.38
C ASP A 229 -10.53 4.77 16.57
N GLY A 230 -10.16 6.05 16.59
CA GLY A 230 -9.29 6.64 17.60
C GLY A 230 -8.16 7.49 17.01
N PRO A 231 -7.44 8.28 17.83
CA PRO A 231 -6.23 8.94 17.38
C PRO A 231 -5.17 7.88 17.06
N ILE A 232 -4.43 8.04 15.95
CA ILE A 232 -3.15 7.33 15.83
C ILE A 232 -2.30 7.74 17.03
N SER A 233 -2.03 6.81 17.93
CA SER A 233 -0.99 6.97 18.93
C SER A 233 0.35 6.58 18.31
N LEU A 234 1.42 7.19 18.80
CA LEU A 234 2.79 6.86 18.37
C LEU A 234 3.17 5.40 18.63
N ASP A 235 2.35 4.66 19.39
CA ASP A 235 2.48 3.22 19.60
C ASP A 235 2.18 2.41 18.32
N GLN A 236 1.69 3.05 17.25
CA GLN A 236 1.64 2.44 15.91
C GLN A 236 3.00 2.39 15.20
N ILE A 237 4.06 2.94 15.81
CA ILE A 237 5.47 2.92 15.34
C ILE A 237 6.27 1.81 16.07
N ASN A 238 5.60 0.73 16.49
CA ASN A 238 6.21 -0.28 17.36
C ASN A 238 7.21 -1.20 16.64
N ASP A 239 7.09 -1.37 15.32
CA ASP A 239 7.87 -2.33 14.53
C ASP A 239 8.86 -1.65 13.58
N PHE A 240 9.76 -0.84 14.15
CA PHE A 240 10.84 -0.25 13.37
C PHE A 240 11.87 -1.30 12.96
N CYS A 241 12.56 -0.99 11.88
CA CYS A 241 13.57 -1.86 11.31
C CYS A 241 14.75 -1.00 10.90
N LEU A 242 15.76 -0.89 11.77
CA LEU A 242 16.95 -0.09 11.47
C LEU A 242 18.05 -1.01 10.91
N PRO A 243 18.45 -0.87 9.63
CA PRO A 243 19.51 -1.69 9.07
C PRO A 243 20.85 -1.38 9.76
N LYS A 244 21.74 -2.38 9.87
CA LYS A 244 23.03 -2.26 10.59
C LYS A 244 23.93 -1.14 10.06
N GLN A 245 23.73 -0.74 8.81
CA GLN A 245 24.43 0.34 8.13
C GLN A 245 24.04 1.73 8.67
N TRP A 246 22.91 1.87 9.37
CA TRP A 246 22.39 3.14 9.85
C TRP A 246 22.60 3.28 11.36
N LYS A 247 23.29 4.35 11.78
CA LYS A 247 23.49 4.68 13.20
C LYS A 247 22.22 5.20 13.87
N SER A 248 21.41 5.92 13.10
CA SER A 248 20.15 6.49 13.55
C SER A 248 19.30 6.91 12.34
N LEU A 249 18.00 7.04 12.55
CA LEU A 249 17.06 7.65 11.61
C LEU A 249 16.31 8.79 12.32
N LYS A 250 16.37 10.00 11.77
CA LYS A 250 15.62 11.16 12.28
C LYS A 250 14.65 11.63 11.22
N ILE A 251 13.36 11.60 11.55
CA ILE A 251 12.27 12.14 10.73
C ILE A 251 11.71 13.32 11.51
N THR A 252 11.52 14.45 10.84
CA THR A 252 11.03 15.67 11.48
C THR A 252 9.77 16.18 10.79
N GLY A 253 8.94 16.91 11.52
CA GLY A 253 7.80 17.60 10.93
C GLY A 253 6.65 16.69 10.50
N VAL A 254 6.54 15.46 11.02
CA VAL A 254 5.42 14.56 10.69
C VAL A 254 4.13 15.17 11.25
N ARG A 255 3.21 15.57 10.35
CA ARG A 255 1.94 16.18 10.75
C ARG A 255 0.85 15.13 10.85
N TRP A 256 0.25 15.00 12.03
CA TRP A 256 -0.88 14.10 12.26
C TRP A 256 -1.95 14.80 13.10
N GLN A 257 -3.18 14.89 12.56
CA GLN A 257 -4.37 15.47 13.22
C GLN A 257 -4.09 16.76 14.02
N GLY A 258 -3.42 17.74 13.39
CA GLY A 258 -3.11 19.04 14.03
C GLY A 258 -1.91 19.05 14.98
N LYS A 259 -1.19 17.93 15.13
CA LYS A 259 0.06 17.83 15.90
C LYS A 259 1.25 17.61 14.97
N ILE A 260 2.42 18.05 15.41
CA ILE A 260 3.71 17.79 14.75
C ILE A 260 4.52 16.83 15.61
N TYR A 261 5.15 15.86 14.94
CA TYR A 261 6.00 14.86 15.56
C TYR A 261 7.37 14.85 14.91
N ASP A 262 8.39 14.84 15.76
CA ASP A 262 9.74 14.44 15.38
C ASP A 262 9.99 13.04 15.94
N VAL A 263 10.52 12.16 15.11
CA VAL A 263 10.80 10.76 15.42
C VAL A 263 12.29 10.53 15.25
N THR A 264 12.95 10.07 16.32
CA THR A 264 14.35 9.64 16.27
C THR A 264 14.44 8.17 16.68
N ILE A 265 15.01 7.37 15.80
CA ILE A 265 15.20 5.94 15.98
C ILE A 265 16.70 5.65 16.03
N THR A 266 17.12 4.90 17.04
CA THR A 266 18.49 4.41 17.21
C THR A 266 18.44 2.91 17.51
N PRO A 267 19.55 2.16 17.37
CA PRO A 267 19.57 0.74 17.68
C PRO A 267 19.13 0.38 19.10
N LYS A 268 19.23 1.32 20.05
CA LYS A 268 18.92 1.09 21.47
C LYS A 268 17.56 1.64 21.92
N LYS A 269 17.06 2.68 21.26
CA LYS A 269 15.86 3.42 21.72
C LYS A 269 15.16 4.16 20.59
N LYS A 270 13.87 4.41 20.83
CA LYS A 270 13.05 5.36 20.07
C LYS A 270 12.79 6.59 20.94
N ILE A 271 12.83 7.76 20.31
CA ILE A 271 12.51 9.02 20.96
C ILE A 271 11.51 9.75 20.07
N TYR A 272 10.42 10.20 20.70
CA TYR A 272 9.39 10.97 20.05
C TYR A 272 9.29 12.33 20.72
N THR A 273 9.31 13.40 19.93
CA THR A 273 9.03 14.74 20.41
C THR A 273 7.74 15.21 19.75
N GLN A 274 6.72 15.51 20.54
CA GLN A 274 5.44 16.04 20.06
C GLN A 274 5.36 17.54 20.31
N TYR A 275 4.93 18.28 19.29
CA TYR A 275 4.58 19.69 19.38
C TYR A 275 3.10 19.85 18.99
N THR A 276 2.38 20.69 19.73
CA THR A 276 1.01 21.08 19.37
C THR A 276 1.07 22.30 18.47
N LEU A 277 0.41 22.25 17.31
CA LEU A 277 0.23 23.46 16.50
C LEU A 277 -0.69 24.41 17.25
N GLN A 278 -0.12 25.47 17.83
CA GLN A 278 -0.94 26.62 18.20
C GLN A 278 -1.35 27.31 16.91
N ALA A 279 -2.65 27.54 16.73
CA ALA A 279 -3.16 28.27 15.57
C ALA A 279 -2.44 29.62 15.52
N LYS A 280 -1.59 29.82 14.50
CA LYS A 280 -1.18 31.18 14.15
C LYS A 280 -2.47 31.87 13.70
N ARG A 281 -2.88 32.88 14.48
CA ARG A 281 -3.94 33.83 14.12
C ARG A 281 -3.65 34.43 12.74
#